data_AF-A0A382DI44-F1
#
_entry.id   AF-A0A382DI44-F1
#
_cell.length_a   1.000
_cell.length_b   1.000
_cell.length_c   1.000
_cell.angle_alpha   90.00
_cell.angle_beta   90.00
_cell.angle_gamma   90.00
#
_symmetry.space_group_name_H-M   'P 1'
#
loop_
_entity.id
_entity.type
_entity.pdbx_description
1 polymer ?
#
loop_
_entity_poly.entity_id
_entity_poly.type
_entity_poly.pdbx_seq_one_letter_code
_entity_poly.pdbx_strand_id
1 'polypeptide(L)'
;DQNLWGRAIEGGVLENPINEPPDDAFIWIKTKNLPNKPAYMKIKFEKGIPVAIDGKSMNPVKLIEYANKKAGSHGVGIVDHIEDRVVGIKSREVYETPAALCLIEAHSDLEKMVHTKHQTKFKSLVDDEWSWLTYSGLWEDPLRKDLDMFIQQTQKAVSGTVVLKLFKGSIRVVGRESKNSLYSHKIATYGKGSKFDQKLAKGFVELWGIQSTEANKLHKKS
;
A
#
# COMPACT_ATOMS: atom_id res chain seq x y z
N ASP A 1 11.41 17.12 -11.18
CA ASP A 1 11.39 16.10 -12.26
C ASP A 1 9.99 15.54 -12.47
N GLN A 2 9.61 15.03 -13.65
CA GLN A 2 8.32 14.36 -13.87
C GLN A 2 8.36 13.26 -14.94
N ASN A 3 7.61 12.17 -14.72
CA ASN A 3 7.41 11.10 -15.69
C ASN A 3 5.95 10.63 -15.69
N LEU A 4 5.65 9.37 -16.02
CA LEU A 4 4.27 8.83 -15.97
C LEU A 4 3.80 8.50 -14.54
N TRP A 5 4.74 8.11 -13.67
CA TRP A 5 4.48 7.53 -12.37
C TRP A 5 4.35 8.57 -11.25
N GLY A 6 5.11 9.66 -11.37
CA GLY A 6 5.06 10.75 -10.41
C GLY A 6 5.81 11.99 -10.88
N ARG A 7 5.69 13.03 -10.07
CA ARG A 7 6.41 14.28 -10.21
C ARG A 7 7.05 14.67 -8.88
N ALA A 8 8.33 15.05 -8.92
CA ALA A 8 9.11 15.56 -7.80
C ALA A 8 9.24 17.09 -7.89
N ILE A 9 9.04 17.74 -6.76
CA ILE A 9 9.09 19.19 -6.53
C ILE A 9 10.16 19.43 -5.48
N GLU A 10 11.18 20.18 -5.85
CA GLU A 10 12.36 20.41 -5.02
C GLU A 10 12.90 21.83 -5.20
N GLY A 11 13.75 22.24 -4.25
CA GLY A 11 14.51 23.49 -4.31
C GLY A 11 13.75 24.76 -3.90
N GLY A 12 14.50 25.86 -3.84
CA GLY A 12 13.95 27.19 -3.57
C GLY A 12 13.31 27.28 -2.18
N VAL A 13 12.06 27.74 -2.10
CA VAL A 13 11.36 27.97 -0.82
C VAL A 13 11.22 26.69 0.02
N LEU A 14 11.22 25.51 -0.62
CA LEU A 14 11.05 24.21 0.04
C LEU A 14 12.29 23.75 0.80
N GLU A 15 13.47 24.28 0.49
CA GLU A 15 14.72 23.93 1.18
C GLU A 15 14.67 24.27 2.67
N ASN A 16 13.87 25.28 3.06
CA ASN A 16 13.53 25.50 4.44
C ASN A 16 12.29 24.65 4.81
N PRO A 17 12.44 23.62 5.68
CA PRO A 17 11.38 22.66 5.98
C PRO A 17 10.17 23.27 6.72
N ILE A 18 10.27 24.49 7.24
CA ILE A 18 9.14 25.18 7.88
C ILE A 18 8.15 25.76 6.86
N ASN A 19 8.59 25.96 5.62
CA ASN A 19 7.77 26.61 4.60
C ASN A 19 6.77 25.61 4.01
N GLU A 20 5.51 25.99 3.96
CA GLU A 20 4.47 25.25 3.25
C GLU A 20 4.75 25.28 1.74
N PRO A 21 4.54 24.17 1.00
CA PRO A 21 4.65 24.19 -0.45
C PRO A 21 3.64 25.16 -1.06
N PRO A 22 4.08 26.07 -1.96
CA PRO A 22 3.16 27.02 -2.57
C PRO A 22 2.19 26.29 -3.50
N ASP A 23 0.94 26.78 -3.59
CA ASP A 23 -0.12 26.09 -4.35
C ASP A 23 0.21 25.89 -5.84
N ASP A 24 0.96 26.82 -6.43
CA ASP A 24 1.39 26.76 -7.83
C ASP A 24 2.51 25.74 -8.10
N ALA A 25 3.08 25.15 -7.04
CA ALA A 25 3.98 24.02 -7.16
C ALA A 25 3.27 22.75 -7.62
N PHE A 26 1.95 22.63 -7.43
CA PHE A 26 1.16 21.45 -7.78
C PHE A 26 0.49 21.61 -9.14
N ILE A 27 0.73 20.66 -10.04
CA ILE A 27 0.18 20.70 -11.41
C ILE A 27 -0.67 19.47 -11.75
N TRP A 28 -0.46 18.34 -11.09
CA TRP A 28 -1.24 17.11 -11.28
C TRP A 28 -2.38 17.01 -10.27
N ILE A 29 -2.19 17.59 -9.09
CA ILE A 29 -3.11 17.47 -7.96
C ILE A 29 -3.78 18.82 -7.70
N LYS A 30 -5.10 18.81 -7.60
CA LYS A 30 -5.85 19.99 -7.18
C LYS A 30 -5.69 20.20 -5.68
N THR A 31 -5.20 21.37 -5.26
CA THR A 31 -5.17 21.78 -3.84
C THR A 31 -6.41 22.60 -3.45
N LYS A 32 -7.00 23.31 -4.41
CA LYS A 32 -8.16 24.19 -4.22
C LYS A 32 -9.39 23.73 -5.02
N ASN A 33 -10.57 24.18 -4.57
CA ASN A 33 -11.86 23.93 -5.23
C ASN A 33 -12.14 22.43 -5.46
N LEU A 34 -11.77 21.61 -4.48
CA LEU A 34 -11.96 20.17 -4.54
C LEU A 34 -13.45 19.79 -4.53
N PRO A 35 -13.85 18.72 -5.25
CA PRO A 35 -15.24 18.27 -5.27
C PRO A 35 -15.81 18.03 -3.85
N ASN A 36 -17.04 18.47 -3.61
CA ASN A 36 -17.74 18.25 -2.34
C ASN A 36 -18.34 16.84 -2.22
N LYS A 37 -18.33 16.04 -3.29
CA LYS A 37 -18.76 14.64 -3.27
C LYS A 37 -17.53 13.73 -3.40
N PRO A 38 -17.46 12.62 -2.63
CA PRO A 38 -16.39 11.64 -2.80
C PRO A 38 -16.50 10.94 -4.16
N ALA A 39 -15.35 10.56 -4.72
CA ALA A 39 -15.29 9.63 -5.83
C ALA A 39 -14.90 8.23 -5.34
N TYR A 40 -15.21 7.23 -6.16
CA TYR A 40 -14.83 5.85 -5.93
C TYR A 40 -14.00 5.34 -7.10
N MET A 41 -12.94 4.58 -6.84
CA MET A 41 -12.10 3.97 -7.86
C MET A 41 -12.06 2.46 -7.63
N LYS A 42 -12.65 1.68 -8.54
CA LYS A 42 -12.69 0.21 -8.47
C LYS A 42 -11.56 -0.37 -9.33
N ILE A 43 -10.51 -0.89 -8.70
CA ILE A 43 -9.28 -1.36 -9.38
C ILE A 43 -9.28 -2.89 -9.38
N LYS A 44 -9.25 -3.49 -10.58
CA LYS A 44 -9.15 -4.94 -10.77
C LYS A 44 -7.68 -5.34 -10.98
N PHE A 45 -7.26 -6.37 -10.26
CA PHE A 45 -5.94 -6.98 -10.37
C PHE A 45 -6.03 -8.42 -10.88
N GLU A 46 -5.06 -8.81 -11.69
CA GLU A 46 -4.81 -10.18 -12.13
C GLU A 46 -3.33 -10.52 -11.89
N LYS A 47 -3.08 -11.52 -11.04
CA LYS A 47 -1.74 -11.93 -10.61
C LYS A 47 -0.84 -10.76 -10.21
N GLY A 48 -1.36 -9.86 -9.39
CA GLY A 48 -0.67 -8.66 -8.90
C GLY A 48 -0.69 -7.46 -9.86
N ILE A 49 -1.08 -7.64 -11.11
CA ILE A 49 -1.06 -6.58 -12.12
C ILE A 49 -2.42 -5.89 -12.21
N PRO A 50 -2.52 -4.55 -12.11
CA PRO A 50 -3.76 -3.85 -12.35
C PRO A 50 -4.13 -3.92 -13.84
N VAL A 51 -5.34 -4.39 -14.14
CA VAL A 51 -5.80 -4.64 -15.53
C VAL A 51 -7.04 -3.82 -15.92
N ALA A 52 -7.77 -3.27 -14.95
CA ALA A 52 -8.95 -2.44 -15.20
C ALA A 52 -9.22 -1.47 -14.04
N ILE A 53 -9.80 -0.31 -14.37
CA ILE A 53 -10.34 0.64 -13.39
C ILE A 53 -11.78 1.00 -13.77
N ASP A 54 -12.67 1.00 -12.78
CA ASP A 54 -14.10 1.31 -12.92
C ASP A 54 -14.81 0.47 -14.00
N GLY A 55 -14.44 -0.82 -14.06
CA GLY A 55 -15.01 -1.77 -15.02
C GLY A 55 -14.46 -1.67 -16.44
N LYS A 56 -13.52 -0.75 -16.71
CA LYS A 56 -12.90 -0.59 -18.03
C LYS A 56 -11.49 -1.16 -18.04
N SER A 57 -11.27 -2.18 -18.87
CA SER A 57 -9.93 -2.70 -19.15
C SER A 57 -9.10 -1.66 -19.89
N MET A 58 -7.85 -1.50 -19.48
CA MET A 58 -6.92 -0.52 -20.03
C MET A 58 -5.53 -1.13 -20.12
N ASN A 59 -4.72 -0.66 -21.08
CA ASN A 59 -3.30 -0.97 -21.03
C ASN A 59 -2.64 -0.22 -19.84
N PRO A 60 -1.44 -0.64 -19.38
CA PRO A 60 -0.83 -0.07 -18.18
C PRO A 60 -0.67 1.44 -18.21
N VAL A 61 -0.25 2.02 -19.35
CA VAL A 61 -0.06 3.48 -19.49
C VAL A 61 -1.37 4.23 -19.30
N LYS A 62 -2.42 3.87 -20.06
CA LYS A 62 -3.74 4.50 -19.96
C LYS A 62 -4.37 4.31 -18.59
N LEU A 63 -4.10 3.18 -17.95
CA LEU A 63 -4.57 2.88 -16.59
C LEU A 63 -3.96 3.85 -15.59
N ILE A 64 -2.64 4.07 -15.67
CA ILE A 64 -1.92 5.02 -14.80
C ILE A 64 -2.38 6.45 -15.07
N GLU A 65 -2.48 6.87 -16.34
CA GLU A 65 -2.98 8.20 -16.71
C GLU A 65 -4.40 8.46 -16.17
N TYR A 66 -5.29 7.48 -16.32
CA TYR A 66 -6.65 7.56 -15.80
C TYR A 66 -6.67 7.67 -14.27
N ALA A 67 -5.86 6.85 -13.58
CA ALA A 67 -5.73 6.89 -12.12
C ALA A 67 -5.17 8.24 -11.64
N ASN A 68 -4.10 8.74 -12.29
CA ASN A 68 -3.50 10.04 -12.00
C ASN A 68 -4.54 11.15 -12.09
N LYS A 69 -5.26 11.22 -13.22
CA LYS A 69 -6.29 12.25 -13.45
C LYS A 69 -7.40 12.19 -12.41
N LYS A 70 -7.93 11.00 -12.13
CA LYS A 70 -9.07 10.81 -11.23
C LYS A 70 -8.70 11.06 -9.76
N ALA A 71 -7.55 10.59 -9.31
CA ALA A 71 -7.08 10.82 -7.95
C ALA A 71 -6.62 12.26 -7.73
N GLY A 72 -5.83 12.81 -8.67
CA GLY A 72 -5.37 14.20 -8.62
C GLY A 72 -6.51 15.22 -8.61
N SER A 73 -7.61 14.97 -9.34
CA SER A 73 -8.78 15.86 -9.29
C SER A 73 -9.51 15.87 -7.95
N HIS A 74 -9.21 14.91 -7.06
CA HIS A 74 -9.73 14.83 -5.69
C HIS A 74 -8.68 15.21 -4.63
N GLY A 75 -7.53 15.74 -5.03
CA GLY A 75 -6.46 16.20 -4.13
C GLY A 75 -5.53 15.10 -3.63
N VAL A 76 -5.68 13.87 -4.12
CA VAL A 76 -4.96 12.70 -3.61
C VAL A 76 -3.58 12.61 -4.26
N GLY A 77 -2.56 12.25 -3.47
CA GLY A 77 -1.22 11.91 -3.96
C GLY A 77 -0.12 12.92 -3.63
N ILE A 78 -0.37 13.91 -2.77
CA ILE A 78 0.68 14.80 -2.27
C ILE A 78 1.44 14.08 -1.16
N VAL A 79 2.76 14.00 -1.28
CA VAL A 79 3.66 13.46 -0.27
C VAL A 79 4.73 14.51 0.01
N ASP A 80 4.78 15.07 1.22
CA ASP A 80 5.86 15.95 1.69
C ASP A 80 6.75 15.13 2.61
N HIS A 81 8.03 14.99 2.26
CA HIS A 81 8.92 14.03 2.89
C HIS A 81 10.32 14.62 3.13
N ILE A 82 10.91 14.27 4.27
CA ILE A 82 12.35 14.40 4.49
C ILE A 82 12.95 13.01 4.36
N GLU A 83 13.81 12.83 3.38
CA GLU A 83 14.44 11.54 3.07
C GLU A 83 15.93 11.52 3.42
N ASP A 84 16.46 10.32 3.57
CA ASP A 84 17.89 10.06 3.72
C ASP A 84 18.48 9.67 2.37
N ARG A 85 19.24 10.59 1.77
CA ARG A 85 19.95 10.31 0.51
C ARG A 85 21.08 9.33 0.76
N VAL A 86 21.32 8.46 -0.23
CA VAL A 86 22.41 7.47 -0.20
C VAL A 86 23.79 8.12 0.01
N VAL A 87 23.96 9.35 -0.45
CA VAL A 87 25.19 10.14 -0.25
C VAL A 87 25.36 10.71 1.17
N GLY A 88 24.47 10.36 2.10
CA GLY A 88 24.60 10.64 3.54
C GLY A 88 24.00 11.96 4.02
N ILE A 89 23.21 12.65 3.18
CA ILE A 89 22.54 13.90 3.55
C ILE A 89 21.03 13.71 3.64
N LYS A 90 20.37 14.55 4.44
CA LYS A 90 18.91 14.68 4.38
C LYS A 90 18.50 15.70 3.33
N SER A 91 17.42 15.43 2.61
CA SER A 91 16.75 16.40 1.73
C SER A 91 15.26 16.42 2.02
N ARG A 92 14.62 17.56 1.79
CA ARG A 92 13.17 17.67 1.75
C ARG A 92 12.71 17.70 0.30
N GLU A 93 11.76 16.84 -0.03
CA GLU A 93 11.14 16.78 -1.35
C GLU A 93 9.62 16.64 -1.21
N VAL A 94 8.91 17.24 -2.16
CA VAL A 94 7.45 17.12 -2.26
C VAL A 94 7.12 16.40 -3.56
N TYR A 95 6.22 15.42 -3.50
CA TYR A 95 5.85 14.59 -4.65
C TYR A 95 4.36 14.67 -4.97
N GLU A 96 4.05 14.56 -6.26
CA GLU A 96 2.72 14.25 -6.77
C GLU A 96 2.71 12.82 -7.34
N THR A 97 2.08 11.89 -6.63
CA THR A 97 2.02 10.46 -6.98
C THR A 97 0.59 9.87 -6.94
N PRO A 98 -0.41 10.50 -7.61
CA PRO A 98 -1.82 10.14 -7.44
C PRO A 98 -2.14 8.68 -7.79
N ALA A 99 -1.66 8.18 -8.94
CA ALA A 99 -1.88 6.78 -9.33
C ALA A 99 -1.09 5.82 -8.44
N ALA A 100 0.19 6.10 -8.19
CA ALA A 100 1.06 5.22 -7.41
C ALA A 100 0.47 4.95 -6.02
N LEU A 101 0.06 6.01 -5.30
CA LEU A 101 -0.57 5.89 -4.00
C LEU A 101 -1.84 5.02 -4.04
N CYS A 102 -2.70 5.23 -5.06
CA CYS A 102 -3.92 4.44 -5.22
C CYS A 102 -3.62 2.96 -5.53
N LEU A 103 -2.69 2.70 -6.43
CA LEU A 103 -2.35 1.35 -6.88
C LEU A 103 -1.68 0.55 -5.77
N ILE A 104 -0.73 1.16 -5.04
CA ILE A 104 -0.02 0.53 -3.93
C ILE A 104 -0.98 0.24 -2.78
N GLU A 105 -1.82 1.20 -2.37
CA GLU A 105 -2.79 1.01 -1.30
C GLU A 105 -3.80 -0.10 -1.63
N ALA A 106 -4.33 -0.09 -2.87
CA ALA A 106 -5.26 -1.12 -3.31
C ALA A 106 -4.61 -2.50 -3.44
N HIS A 107 -3.37 -2.56 -3.92
CA HIS A 107 -2.63 -3.81 -4.06
C HIS A 107 -2.29 -4.42 -2.71
N SER A 108 -1.73 -3.63 -1.78
CA SER A 108 -1.41 -4.07 -0.41
C SER A 108 -2.66 -4.55 0.34
N ASP A 109 -3.81 -3.90 0.15
CA ASP A 109 -5.06 -4.35 0.73
C ASP A 109 -5.55 -5.69 0.16
N LEU A 110 -5.40 -5.89 -1.16
CA LEU A 110 -5.75 -7.16 -1.80
C LEU A 110 -4.86 -8.31 -1.29
N GLU A 111 -3.57 -8.06 -1.09
CA GLU A 111 -2.64 -9.06 -0.54
C GLU A 111 -3.11 -9.57 0.82
N LYS A 112 -3.58 -8.70 1.73
CA LYS A 112 -4.13 -9.10 3.04
C LYS A 112 -5.33 -10.05 2.92
N MET A 113 -6.06 -10.00 1.82
CA MET A 113 -7.24 -10.85 1.57
C MET A 113 -6.86 -12.24 1.04
N VAL A 114 -5.72 -12.38 0.35
CA VAL A 114 -5.34 -13.61 -0.39
C VAL A 114 -4.08 -14.28 0.15
N HIS A 115 -3.28 -13.59 0.95
CA HIS A 115 -2.09 -14.13 1.60
C HIS A 115 -2.36 -14.49 3.05
N THR A 116 -1.62 -15.49 3.55
CA THR A 116 -1.60 -15.79 4.98
C THR A 116 -0.91 -14.65 5.75
N LYS A 117 -1.19 -14.56 7.06
CA LYS A 117 -0.50 -13.63 7.96
C LYS A 117 1.04 -13.71 7.86
N HIS A 118 1.58 -14.92 7.71
CA HIS A 118 3.02 -15.13 7.62
C HIS A 118 3.60 -14.64 6.30
N GLN A 119 2.90 -14.86 5.18
CA GLN A 119 3.29 -14.31 3.88
C GLN A 119 3.29 -12.79 3.91
N THR A 120 2.22 -12.15 4.38
CA THR A 120 2.15 -10.67 4.47
C THR A 120 3.25 -10.12 5.36
N LYS A 121 3.52 -10.74 6.51
CA LYS A 121 4.58 -10.30 7.43
C LYS A 121 5.98 -10.42 6.83
N PHE A 122 6.29 -11.53 6.16
CA PHE A 122 7.63 -11.71 5.59
C PHE A 122 7.80 -10.88 4.31
N LYS A 123 6.75 -10.79 3.49
CA LYS A 123 6.76 -10.00 2.27
C LYS A 123 7.00 -8.51 2.53
N SER A 124 6.56 -7.95 3.67
CA SER A 124 6.89 -6.55 3.97
C SER A 124 8.39 -6.31 4.07
N LEU A 125 9.17 -7.27 4.61
CA LEU A 125 10.63 -7.17 4.64
C LEU A 125 11.24 -7.20 3.22
N VAL A 126 10.65 -8.00 2.34
CA VAL A 126 11.05 -8.08 0.93
C VAL A 126 10.70 -6.79 0.18
N ASP A 127 9.51 -6.24 0.42
CA ASP A 127 9.07 -4.97 -0.19
C ASP A 127 9.98 -3.81 0.26
N ASP A 128 10.35 -3.77 1.53
CA ASP A 128 11.27 -2.76 2.09
C ASP A 128 12.66 -2.84 1.43
N GLU A 129 13.25 -4.04 1.39
CA GLU A 129 14.58 -4.25 0.79
C GLU A 129 14.57 -3.97 -0.72
N TRP A 130 13.55 -4.43 -1.45
CA TRP A 130 13.40 -4.17 -2.89
C TRP A 130 13.29 -2.67 -3.19
N SER A 131 12.56 -1.94 -2.34
CA SER A 131 12.41 -0.48 -2.45
C SER A 131 13.73 0.23 -2.17
N TRP A 132 14.47 -0.21 -1.15
CA TRP A 132 15.79 0.34 -0.83
C TRP A 132 16.81 0.12 -1.94
N LEU A 133 16.88 -1.08 -2.51
CA LEU A 133 17.77 -1.38 -3.65
C LEU A 133 17.44 -0.47 -4.85
N THR A 134 16.15 -0.25 -5.11
CA THR A 134 15.72 0.65 -6.20
C THR A 134 16.11 2.10 -5.92
N TYR A 135 15.86 2.59 -4.70
CA TYR A 135 16.23 3.96 -4.29
C TYR A 135 17.74 4.19 -4.35
N SER A 136 18.53 3.21 -3.91
CA SER A 136 20.00 3.29 -3.84
C SER A 136 20.72 3.13 -5.18
N GLY A 137 19.98 3.05 -6.30
CA GLY A 137 20.54 2.91 -7.64
C GLY A 137 21.02 1.49 -7.97
N LEU A 138 20.66 0.50 -7.15
CA LEU A 138 21.05 -0.91 -7.27
C LEU A 138 20.04 -1.73 -8.08
N TRP A 139 19.49 -1.14 -9.16
CA TRP A 139 18.50 -1.81 -10.01
C TRP A 139 19.02 -3.09 -10.68
N GLU A 140 20.30 -3.12 -11.06
CA GLU A 140 20.92 -4.29 -11.68
C GLU A 140 21.53 -5.28 -10.68
N ASP A 141 21.44 -5.00 -9.37
CA ASP A 141 21.97 -5.87 -8.34
C ASP A 141 21.27 -7.25 -8.37
N PRO A 142 22.03 -8.36 -8.26
CA PRO A 142 21.46 -9.70 -8.26
C PRO A 142 20.39 -9.93 -7.18
N LEU A 143 20.55 -9.35 -5.99
CA LEU A 143 19.58 -9.51 -4.91
C LEU A 143 18.19 -9.04 -5.33
N ARG A 144 18.10 -7.92 -6.06
CA ARG A 144 16.82 -7.39 -6.55
C ARG A 144 16.14 -8.38 -7.51
N LYS A 145 16.90 -9.12 -8.34
CA LYS A 145 16.38 -10.21 -9.20
C LYS A 145 15.91 -11.43 -8.40
N ASP A 146 16.58 -11.76 -7.31
CA ASP A 146 16.15 -12.83 -6.41
C ASP A 146 14.83 -12.46 -5.68
N LEU A 147 14.73 -11.21 -5.21
CA LEU A 147 13.51 -10.69 -4.58
C LEU A 147 12.33 -10.64 -5.58
N ASP A 148 12.56 -10.28 -6.84
CA ASP A 148 11.53 -10.37 -7.88
C ASP A 148 10.93 -11.77 -8.01
N MET A 149 11.75 -12.82 -7.96
CA MET A 149 11.26 -14.19 -8.07
C MET A 149 10.36 -14.56 -6.88
N PHE A 150 10.72 -14.11 -5.68
CA PHE A 150 9.84 -14.21 -4.51
C PHE A 150 8.53 -13.45 -4.76
N ILE A 151 8.60 -12.18 -5.18
CA ILE A 151 7.43 -11.34 -5.43
C ILE A 151 6.51 -12.00 -6.47
N GLN A 152 7.03 -12.40 -7.62
CA GLN A 152 6.28 -13.08 -8.69
C GLN A 152 5.57 -14.34 -8.18
N GLN A 153 6.23 -15.12 -7.32
CA GLN A 153 5.62 -16.30 -6.70
C GLN A 153 4.43 -15.91 -5.82
N THR A 154 4.58 -14.88 -4.98
CA THR A 154 3.47 -14.40 -4.13
C THR A 154 2.30 -13.83 -4.93
N GLN A 155 2.58 -13.19 -6.06
CA GLN A 155 1.57 -12.53 -6.89
C GLN A 155 0.62 -13.50 -7.59
N LYS A 156 0.96 -14.78 -7.73
CA LYS A 156 0.09 -15.80 -8.37
C LYS A 156 -1.33 -15.86 -7.78
N ALA A 157 -1.48 -15.58 -6.48
CA ALA A 157 -2.77 -15.58 -5.79
C ALA A 157 -3.49 -14.20 -5.81
N VAL A 158 -2.78 -13.11 -6.15
CA VAL A 158 -3.25 -11.72 -6.04
C VAL A 158 -4.12 -11.34 -7.22
N SER A 159 -5.33 -11.90 -7.26
CA SER A 159 -6.34 -11.58 -8.28
C SER A 159 -7.65 -11.24 -7.61
N GLY A 160 -8.23 -10.10 -7.96
CA GLY A 160 -9.41 -9.59 -7.27
C GLY A 160 -9.71 -8.15 -7.64
N THR A 161 -10.53 -7.51 -6.84
CA THR A 161 -10.89 -6.11 -7.06
C THR A 161 -10.98 -5.38 -5.74
N VAL A 162 -10.45 -4.17 -5.71
CA VAL A 162 -10.45 -3.29 -4.54
C VAL A 162 -11.12 -1.97 -4.90
N VAL A 163 -11.91 -1.43 -3.98
CA VAL A 163 -12.63 -0.16 -4.15
C VAL A 163 -12.04 0.86 -3.19
N LEU A 164 -11.49 1.92 -3.75
CA LEU A 164 -11.00 3.10 -3.03
C LEU A 164 -12.06 4.18 -3.01
N LYS A 165 -12.16 4.91 -1.91
CA LYS A 165 -12.87 6.19 -1.78
C LYS A 165 -11.84 7.31 -1.78
N LEU A 166 -12.04 8.31 -2.63
CA LEU A 166 -11.17 9.46 -2.84
C LEU A 166 -11.93 10.72 -2.44
N PHE A 167 -11.42 11.47 -1.46
CA PHE A 167 -12.11 12.66 -0.96
C PHE A 167 -11.17 13.66 -0.31
N LYS A 168 -11.04 14.84 -0.93
CA LYS A 168 -10.30 15.99 -0.39
C LYS A 168 -8.91 15.61 0.13
N GLY A 169 -8.10 14.98 -0.73
CA GLY A 169 -6.77 14.49 -0.39
C GLY A 169 -6.72 13.11 0.28
N SER A 170 -7.83 12.66 0.86
CA SER A 170 -7.90 11.35 1.49
C SER A 170 -8.15 10.22 0.48
N ILE A 171 -7.41 9.13 0.67
CA ILE A 171 -7.67 7.82 0.10
C ILE A 171 -8.07 6.86 1.23
N ARG A 172 -9.09 6.03 1.00
CA ARG A 172 -9.46 4.95 1.92
C ARG A 172 -10.00 3.75 1.16
N VAL A 173 -9.55 2.55 1.51
CA VAL A 173 -10.16 1.34 0.98
C VAL A 173 -11.52 1.07 1.64
N VAL A 174 -12.56 0.90 0.83
CA VAL A 174 -13.96 0.75 1.29
C VAL A 174 -14.59 -0.58 0.88
N GLY A 175 -13.94 -1.38 0.04
CA GLY A 175 -14.42 -2.69 -0.35
C GLY A 175 -13.37 -3.49 -1.09
N ARG A 176 -13.50 -4.82 -1.07
CA ARG A 176 -12.63 -5.75 -1.79
C ARG A 176 -13.32 -7.08 -2.01
N GLU A 177 -12.96 -7.75 -3.11
CA GLU A 177 -13.45 -9.08 -3.46
C GLU A 177 -12.36 -9.88 -4.18
N SER A 178 -12.28 -11.18 -3.92
CA SER A 178 -11.36 -12.10 -4.60
C SER A 178 -11.93 -13.52 -4.61
N LYS A 179 -11.73 -14.23 -5.72
CA LYS A 179 -11.99 -15.68 -5.79
C LYS A 179 -10.96 -16.50 -5.02
N ASN A 180 -9.77 -15.94 -4.77
CA ASN A 180 -8.68 -16.55 -4.03
C ASN A 180 -8.68 -16.10 -2.55
N SER A 181 -9.82 -15.62 -2.05
CA SER A 181 -9.90 -15.07 -0.70
C SER A 181 -9.64 -16.14 0.37
N LEU A 182 -8.76 -15.82 1.31
CA LEU A 182 -8.62 -16.58 2.56
C LEU A 182 -9.63 -16.13 3.63
N TYR A 183 -10.33 -15.02 3.40
CA TYR A 183 -11.44 -14.61 4.26
C TYR A 183 -12.64 -15.53 4.03
N SER A 184 -13.06 -16.21 5.08
CA SER A 184 -14.25 -17.05 5.08
C SER A 184 -15.28 -16.49 6.05
N HIS A 185 -16.39 -15.97 5.53
CA HIS A 185 -17.49 -15.46 6.36
C HIS A 185 -18.01 -16.53 7.34
N LYS A 186 -18.06 -17.80 6.91
CA LYS A 186 -18.49 -18.93 7.76
C LYS A 186 -17.59 -19.14 8.97
N ILE A 187 -16.30 -18.81 8.87
CA ILE A 187 -15.34 -18.91 9.98
C ILE A 187 -15.37 -17.64 10.82
N ALA A 188 -15.44 -16.47 10.18
CA ALA A 188 -15.31 -15.17 10.87
C ALA A 188 -16.60 -14.67 11.54
N THR A 189 -17.77 -15.17 11.14
CA THR A 189 -19.05 -14.64 11.64
C THR A 189 -19.28 -14.94 13.12
N TYR A 190 -19.87 -13.97 13.82
CA TYR A 190 -20.42 -14.12 15.18
C TYR A 190 -21.88 -14.56 15.17
N GLY A 191 -22.50 -14.64 13.99
CA GLY A 191 -23.90 -15.06 13.83
C GLY A 191 -24.11 -16.58 13.98
N LYS A 192 -25.38 -16.99 13.87
CA LYS A 192 -25.75 -18.42 13.81
C LYS A 192 -25.04 -19.11 12.63
N GLY A 193 -24.50 -20.30 12.87
CA GLY A 193 -23.84 -21.11 11.83
C GLY A 193 -22.33 -20.84 11.65
N SER A 194 -21.68 -20.17 12.61
CA SER A 194 -20.22 -20.09 12.65
C SER A 194 -19.59 -21.47 12.69
N LYS A 195 -18.54 -21.67 11.89
CA LYS A 195 -17.73 -22.91 11.83
C LYS A 195 -16.46 -22.84 12.66
N PHE A 196 -16.20 -21.73 13.35
CA PHE A 196 -15.02 -21.59 14.20
C PHE A 196 -15.24 -22.30 15.54
N ASP A 197 -14.46 -23.36 15.81
CA ASP A 197 -14.53 -24.07 17.09
C ASP A 197 -13.78 -23.30 18.19
N GLN A 198 -14.54 -22.55 18.97
CA GLN A 198 -14.01 -21.74 20.07
C GLN A 198 -13.39 -22.59 21.19
N LYS A 199 -13.70 -23.90 21.30
CA LYS A 199 -13.14 -24.77 22.35
C LYS A 199 -11.63 -24.93 22.19
N LEU A 200 -11.12 -24.88 20.96
CA LEU A 200 -9.68 -24.96 20.67
C LEU A 200 -8.90 -23.74 21.14
N ALA A 201 -9.56 -22.59 21.36
CA ALA A 201 -8.90 -21.35 21.72
C ALA A 201 -8.19 -21.43 23.09
N LYS A 202 -8.76 -22.13 24.07
CA LYS A 202 -8.16 -22.25 25.41
C LYS A 202 -6.79 -22.92 25.33
N GLY A 203 -6.72 -24.10 24.71
CA GLY A 203 -5.47 -24.84 24.56
C GLY A 203 -4.44 -24.07 23.72
N PHE A 204 -4.89 -23.39 22.66
CA PHE A 204 -4.01 -22.52 21.88
C PHE A 204 -3.39 -21.40 22.71
N VAL A 205 -4.20 -20.66 23.48
CA VAL A 205 -3.72 -19.54 24.31
C VAL A 205 -2.72 -20.03 25.37
N GLU A 206 -3.03 -21.14 26.04
CA GLU A 206 -2.15 -21.75 27.04
C GLU A 206 -0.80 -22.15 26.43
N LEU A 207 -0.81 -22.91 25.32
CA LEU A 207 0.42 -23.40 24.66
C LEU A 207 1.23 -22.27 24.02
N TRP A 208 0.58 -21.33 23.33
CA TRP A 208 1.25 -20.23 22.64
C TRP A 208 1.89 -19.25 23.62
N GLY A 209 1.30 -19.06 24.80
CA GLY A 209 1.76 -18.13 25.82
C GLY A 209 2.88 -18.66 26.73
N ILE A 210 3.20 -19.96 26.71
CA ILE A 210 4.09 -20.60 27.70
C ILE A 210 5.40 -19.83 27.87
N GLN A 211 6.13 -19.57 26.80
CA GLN A 211 7.43 -18.92 26.88
C GLN A 211 7.35 -17.51 27.49
N SER A 212 6.32 -16.73 27.13
CA SER A 212 6.09 -15.42 27.72
C SER A 212 5.75 -15.51 29.21
N THR A 213 4.96 -16.50 29.62
CA THR A 213 4.65 -16.72 31.03
C THR A 213 5.87 -17.13 31.85
N GLU A 214 6.76 -17.98 31.30
CA GLU A 214 8.01 -18.36 31.97
C GLU A 214 8.97 -17.18 32.10
N ALA A 215 9.14 -16.38 31.04
CA ALA A 215 9.98 -15.17 31.08
C ALA A 215 9.53 -14.19 32.18
N ASN A 216 8.21 -13.97 32.31
CA ASN A 216 7.65 -13.05 33.30
C ASN A 216 7.87 -13.48 34.76
N LYS A 217 8.14 -14.76 35.03
CA LYS A 217 8.46 -15.22 36.40
C LYS A 217 9.80 -14.66 36.89
N LEU A 218 10.70 -14.28 35.99
CA LEU A 218 11.98 -13.65 36.35
C LEU A 218 11.76 -12.24 36.93
N HIS A 219 10.80 -11.49 36.38
CA HIS A 219 10.49 -10.12 36.81
C HIS A 219 9.60 -10.03 38.07
N LYS A 220 8.97 -11.14 38.48
CA LYS A 220 8.18 -11.19 39.72
C LYS A 220 9.00 -11.55 40.97
N LYS A 221 10.27 -11.92 40.79
CA LYS A 221 11.18 -12.30 41.87
C LYS A 221 12.11 -11.15 42.32
N SER A 222 11.95 -9.97 41.72
CA SER A 222 12.57 -8.69 42.11
C SER A 222 11.53 -7.78 42.76
#